data_AF-A0A6J8ETN8-F1
#
_entry.id   AF-A0A6J8ETN8-F1
#
_cell.length_a   1.000
_cell.length_b   1.000
_cell.length_c   1.000
_cell.angle_alpha   90.00
_cell.angle_beta   90.00
_cell.angle_gamma   90.00
#
_symmetry.space_group_name_H-M   'P 1'
#
loop_
_entity.id
_entity.type
_entity.pdbx_description
1 polymer ?
#
loop_
_entity_poly.entity_id
_entity_poly.type
_entity_poly.pdbx_seq_one_letter_code
_entity_poly.pdbx_strand_id
1 'polypeptide(L)'
;MNSKKNAGTGKKRKKSRGQNDSNEKPSKLQQNSTHSQTENVNKQKTIKNPVDQTLKSMNTYCVSPNIQGMQQMQANHIPQQNFQNFNPRSPDLFTGPTYATSPISNMMQPIVQSTMNQGVDKIDVLTQKVDQMFQKLSTLDNLNDKLSKFETTMNTFVKNVDKITKRMNDFEKGMEFMNDKFESSKKERENLTTSVSKLQTEHDDMIQDVGQLQRDFDQLFERHLDLQTRTMRENLVFTGIPLSDSFETEDTEALISRFMANEMKMDPPMEFHRAHRFGKDSVVKNRDGTTLFKTRPIVCRFKNFKDREAVRSAASELKGTRFGVNEQYPKEINDRRKSLWPFFKEAKKQKRKANFKKDKLFIDGVEFIPPVDNRMETNERQLYIGQGARPKNTGKPRQNESSRREPQNDHP
;
A
#
# COMPACT_ATOMS: atom_id res chain seq x y z
N MET A 1 106.63 6.01 -29.02
CA MET A 1 107.03 5.87 -27.59
C MET A 1 105.77 5.90 -26.72
N ASN A 2 105.85 5.31 -25.52
CA ASN A 2 105.03 5.44 -24.29
C ASN A 2 103.81 6.39 -24.21
N SER A 3 102.80 6.22 -23.33
CA SER A 3 102.20 5.07 -22.59
C SER A 3 101.19 5.60 -21.53
N LYS A 4 99.99 5.00 -21.44
CA LYS A 4 99.16 4.75 -20.21
C LYS A 4 99.04 5.81 -19.06
N LYS A 5 97.80 6.29 -18.74
CA LYS A 5 97.04 6.08 -17.43
C LYS A 5 95.99 7.16 -17.02
N ASN A 6 94.76 6.68 -16.74
CA ASN A 6 93.86 6.86 -15.57
C ASN A 6 93.56 8.22 -14.85
N ALA A 7 92.24 8.47 -14.65
CA ALA A 7 91.53 8.98 -13.43
C ALA A 7 91.81 10.41 -12.89
N GLY A 8 90.93 11.07 -12.09
CA GLY A 8 89.52 10.80 -11.71
C GLY A 8 89.03 11.55 -10.42
N THR A 9 87.70 11.71 -10.24
CA THR A 9 86.97 12.23 -9.03
C THR A 9 87.00 13.76 -8.73
N GLY A 10 86.12 14.29 -7.84
CA GLY A 10 86.12 15.76 -7.51
C GLY A 10 85.26 16.35 -6.35
N LYS A 11 83.91 16.40 -6.45
CA LYS A 11 82.91 16.97 -5.46
C LYS A 11 82.79 18.50 -5.18
N LYS A 12 81.54 19.01 -5.32
CA LYS A 12 80.74 19.94 -4.46
C LYS A 12 81.19 21.39 -4.10
N ARG A 13 80.22 22.34 -4.15
CA ARG A 13 80.15 23.60 -3.34
C ARG A 13 78.72 23.80 -2.75
N LYS A 14 78.53 24.79 -1.86
CA LYS A 14 77.32 25.07 -1.02
C LYS A 14 76.67 26.43 -1.32
N LYS A 15 75.38 26.63 -0.93
CA LYS A 15 74.71 27.83 -0.32
C LYS A 15 73.17 27.69 -0.42
N SER A 16 72.27 28.34 0.35
CA SER A 16 72.33 29.11 1.62
C SER A 16 70.91 29.21 2.28
N ARG A 17 70.76 29.89 3.44
CA ARG A 17 69.55 29.96 4.31
C ARG A 17 68.80 31.31 4.27
N GLY A 18 67.52 31.29 4.69
CA GLY A 18 66.64 32.38 5.19
C GLY A 18 65.18 31.87 5.17
N GLN A 19 64.35 31.80 6.22
CA GLN A 19 64.01 32.70 7.36
C GLN A 19 63.27 33.98 6.91
N ASN A 20 62.09 34.36 7.45
CA ASN A 20 61.20 33.76 8.48
C ASN A 20 59.71 33.99 8.02
N ASP A 21 58.58 33.81 8.74
CA ASP A 21 58.27 33.65 10.18
C ASP A 21 57.00 32.77 10.43
N SER A 22 56.10 33.20 11.34
CA SER A 22 54.78 32.67 11.76
C SER A 22 53.61 33.24 10.91
N ASN A 23 52.33 32.84 11.00
CA ASN A 23 51.55 32.31 12.14
C ASN A 23 50.30 31.50 11.70
N GLU A 24 49.45 31.13 12.67
CA GLU A 24 48.14 30.44 12.60
C GLU A 24 48.09 28.92 12.36
N LYS A 25 47.16 28.27 13.08
CA LYS A 25 46.83 26.83 13.01
C LYS A 25 45.39 26.67 12.50
N PRO A 26 45.09 25.58 11.76
CA PRO A 26 43.81 24.89 11.95
C PRO A 26 43.92 23.65 12.84
N SER A 27 42.75 23.20 13.32
CA SER A 27 42.58 22.05 14.22
C SER A 27 42.88 20.70 13.57
N LYS A 28 43.37 19.75 14.37
CA LYS A 28 43.26 18.31 14.05
C LYS A 28 41.90 17.82 14.53
N LEU A 29 41.04 17.35 13.63
CA LEU A 29 39.97 16.41 14.01
C LEU A 29 40.48 14.98 13.82
N GLN A 30 40.34 14.16 14.86
CA GLN A 30 40.59 12.71 14.75
C GLN A 30 39.32 12.03 14.25
N GLN A 31 39.39 11.37 13.10
CA GLN A 31 38.34 10.44 12.66
C GLN A 31 38.57 9.08 13.34
N ASN A 32 37.87 8.85 14.45
CA ASN A 32 37.89 7.55 15.13
C ASN A 32 37.06 6.54 14.35
N SER A 33 37.71 5.70 13.55
CA SER A 33 37.10 4.56 12.87
C SER A 33 36.86 3.40 13.86
N THR A 34 35.81 3.48 14.69
CA THR A 34 35.36 2.35 15.52
C THR A 34 34.72 1.26 14.65
N HIS A 35 35.48 0.18 14.42
CA HIS A 35 35.01 -1.00 13.72
C HIS A 35 34.11 -1.81 14.66
N SER A 36 32.81 -1.92 14.34
CA SER A 36 31.86 -2.75 15.10
C SER A 36 31.26 -3.81 14.19
N GLN A 37 31.67 -5.06 14.42
CA GLN A 37 31.03 -6.23 13.83
C GLN A 37 29.73 -6.51 14.59
N THR A 38 28.63 -6.76 13.88
CA THR A 38 27.40 -7.31 14.45
C THR A 38 26.98 -8.54 13.63
N GLU A 39 26.61 -9.60 14.34
CA GLU A 39 26.47 -10.94 13.76
C GLU A 39 25.16 -11.10 12.99
N ASN A 40 25.25 -11.68 11.79
CA ASN A 40 24.11 -11.81 10.89
C ASN A 40 23.31 -13.10 11.19
N VAL A 41 22.59 -13.10 12.33
CA VAL A 41 21.79 -14.25 12.79
C VAL A 41 20.53 -14.41 11.93
N ASN A 42 20.64 -15.23 10.89
CA ASN A 42 19.56 -15.56 9.96
C ASN A 42 18.36 -16.20 10.69
N LYS A 43 17.25 -15.46 10.83
CA LYS A 43 15.96 -15.95 11.31
C LYS A 43 14.86 -15.57 10.33
N GLN A 44 14.41 -16.55 9.55
CA GLN A 44 13.21 -16.43 8.72
C GLN A 44 12.00 -16.10 9.61
N LYS A 45 11.46 -14.88 9.49
CA LYS A 45 10.14 -14.52 10.01
C LYS A 45 9.15 -14.51 8.86
N THR A 46 8.24 -15.48 8.84
CA THR A 46 7.13 -15.54 7.90
C THR A 46 6.24 -14.30 8.06
N ILE A 47 6.24 -13.42 7.07
CA ILE A 47 5.33 -12.26 7.05
C ILE A 47 3.92 -12.79 6.84
N LYS A 48 3.06 -12.64 7.85
CA LYS A 48 1.62 -12.88 7.74
C LYS A 48 0.93 -11.58 7.35
N ASN A 49 -0.08 -11.69 6.48
CA ASN A 49 -0.79 -10.56 5.92
C ASN A 49 -1.60 -9.83 7.01
N PRO A 50 -1.55 -8.49 7.17
CA PRO A 50 -2.21 -7.79 8.29
C PRO A 50 -3.75 -7.77 8.27
N VAL A 51 -4.38 -8.25 7.19
CA VAL A 51 -5.79 -7.99 6.86
C VAL A 51 -6.79 -8.88 7.64
N ASP A 52 -6.38 -10.08 8.06
CA ASP A 52 -7.31 -11.12 8.55
C ASP A 52 -7.61 -11.11 10.07
N GLN A 53 -7.02 -10.20 10.86
CA GLN A 53 -7.27 -10.16 12.32
C GLN A 53 -8.35 -9.16 12.78
N THR A 54 -8.78 -8.23 11.93
CA THR A 54 -9.77 -7.19 12.29
C THR A 54 -11.24 -7.66 12.18
N LEU A 55 -11.49 -8.92 11.81
CA LEU A 55 -12.82 -9.48 11.54
C LEU A 55 -13.33 -10.50 12.59
N LYS A 56 -12.72 -10.55 13.78
CA LYS A 56 -13.11 -11.49 14.87
C LYS A 56 -13.33 -10.87 16.26
N SER A 57 -13.34 -9.54 16.38
CA SER A 57 -13.58 -8.83 17.65
C SER A 57 -14.97 -8.16 17.76
N MET A 58 -15.76 -8.12 16.69
CA MET A 58 -17.08 -7.48 16.65
C MET A 58 -18.19 -8.48 16.31
N ASN A 59 -18.48 -9.44 17.21
CA ASN A 59 -19.73 -10.21 17.12
C ASN A 59 -20.22 -10.82 18.45
N THR A 60 -20.43 -9.97 19.48
CA THR A 60 -21.24 -10.35 20.64
C THR A 60 -22.06 -9.15 21.15
N TYR A 61 -23.31 -9.44 21.52
CA TYR A 61 -24.31 -8.56 22.16
C TYR A 61 -25.13 -7.60 21.28
N CYS A 62 -26.34 -7.34 21.76
CA CYS A 62 -27.35 -6.37 21.29
C CYS A 62 -28.06 -6.66 19.96
N VAL A 63 -28.99 -7.62 19.98
CA VAL A 63 -30.14 -7.65 19.05
C VAL A 63 -31.45 -7.49 19.83
N SER A 64 -32.08 -6.33 19.69
CA SER A 64 -33.50 -6.07 19.98
C SER A 64 -33.98 -4.98 19.01
N PRO A 65 -34.90 -5.28 18.07
CA PRO A 65 -35.41 -4.28 17.12
C PRO A 65 -36.39 -3.29 17.78
N ASN A 66 -36.67 -2.20 17.07
CA ASN A 66 -37.19 -0.95 17.64
C ASN A 66 -38.72 -0.75 17.47
N ILE A 67 -39.28 0.23 18.19
CA ILE A 67 -40.69 0.65 18.11
C ILE A 67 -40.87 1.72 17.02
N GLN A 68 -41.72 1.43 16.02
CA GLN A 68 -42.39 2.38 15.11
C GLN A 68 -43.74 1.74 14.69
N GLY A 69 -44.85 2.47 14.48
CA GLY A 69 -45.12 3.88 14.79
C GLY A 69 -46.43 4.40 14.15
N MET A 70 -47.34 4.93 14.99
CA MET A 70 -48.48 5.82 14.66
C MET A 70 -49.70 5.33 13.82
N GLN A 71 -50.87 5.86 14.23
CA GLN A 71 -52.17 5.93 13.53
C GLN A 71 -52.94 4.59 13.33
N GLN A 72 -54.28 4.55 13.31
CA GLN A 72 -55.31 5.61 13.39
C GLN A 72 -56.53 5.16 14.23
N MET A 73 -57.50 6.04 14.50
CA MET A 73 -58.72 5.71 15.26
C MET A 73 -59.83 5.09 14.38
N GLN A 74 -60.62 4.14 14.92
CA GLN A 74 -62.07 4.33 15.17
C GLN A 74 -62.80 3.10 15.77
N ALA A 75 -63.71 3.41 16.70
CA ALA A 75 -65.06 2.87 16.94
C ALA A 75 -65.38 1.35 17.07
N ASN A 76 -66.16 1.08 18.15
CA ASN A 76 -67.37 0.24 18.23
C ASN A 76 -67.35 -1.27 18.59
N HIS A 77 -68.34 -1.57 19.45
CA HIS A 77 -69.14 -2.80 19.60
C HIS A 77 -68.55 -4.05 20.28
N ILE A 78 -69.17 -4.39 21.42
CA ILE A 78 -69.24 -5.74 21.99
C ILE A 78 -70.74 -6.09 22.18
N PRO A 79 -71.32 -7.07 21.46
CA PRO A 79 -72.60 -7.70 21.82
C PRO A 79 -72.41 -8.61 23.06
N GLN A 80 -73.35 -8.72 24.02
CA GLN A 80 -74.63 -9.44 23.97
C GLN A 80 -74.48 -10.96 23.67
N GLN A 81 -75.17 -11.91 24.34
CA GLN A 81 -76.10 -11.86 25.50
C GLN A 81 -76.32 -13.28 26.10
N ASN A 82 -77.41 -13.47 26.87
CA ASN A 82 -78.02 -14.72 27.39
C ASN A 82 -77.48 -15.27 28.74
N PHE A 83 -78.27 -15.48 29.80
CA PHE A 83 -79.57 -16.17 30.02
C PHE A 83 -79.41 -17.71 30.12
N GLN A 84 -80.03 -18.48 31.03
CA GLN A 84 -81.15 -18.26 31.99
C GLN A 84 -80.75 -18.77 33.45
N ASN A 85 -81.56 -19.01 34.50
CA ASN A 85 -82.99 -19.39 34.61
C ASN A 85 -83.65 -19.21 36.02
N PHE A 86 -84.99 -19.31 36.06
CA PHE A 86 -86.01 -19.39 37.15
C PHE A 86 -85.63 -19.08 38.63
N ASN A 87 -86.27 -18.15 39.39
CA ASN A 87 -87.71 -17.93 39.77
C ASN A 87 -88.19 -18.86 40.95
N PRO A 88 -89.29 -18.59 41.70
CA PRO A 88 -89.22 -17.91 43.00
C PRO A 88 -90.00 -18.59 44.15
N ARG A 89 -90.01 -18.00 45.36
CA ARG A 89 -91.12 -18.17 46.33
C ARG A 89 -91.32 -16.96 47.25
N SER A 90 -92.55 -16.82 47.75
CA SER A 90 -93.10 -15.66 48.48
C SER A 90 -93.07 -15.90 50.02
N PRO A 91 -93.53 -14.96 50.88
CA PRO A 91 -93.14 -14.92 52.30
C PRO A 91 -94.09 -15.61 53.29
N ASP A 92 -93.55 -15.93 54.47
CA ASP A 92 -94.28 -16.17 55.73
C ASP A 92 -93.67 -15.24 56.81
N LEU A 93 -94.42 -14.27 57.33
CA LEU A 93 -95.26 -14.35 58.54
C LEU A 93 -94.50 -14.60 59.85
N PHE A 94 -94.29 -13.51 60.61
CA PHE A 94 -93.87 -13.54 62.00
C PHE A 94 -95.10 -13.53 62.92
N THR A 95 -95.44 -14.68 63.51
CA THR A 95 -96.54 -14.79 64.49
C THR A 95 -96.01 -14.70 65.92
N GLY A 96 -96.25 -13.58 66.60
CA GLY A 96 -96.07 -13.48 68.05
C GLY A 96 -97.23 -14.12 68.83
N PRO A 97 -97.03 -14.52 70.11
CA PRO A 97 -98.11 -14.97 70.97
C PRO A 97 -98.87 -13.77 71.56
N THR A 98 -100.20 -13.76 71.44
CA THR A 98 -101.07 -12.80 72.14
C THR A 98 -101.89 -13.51 73.22
N TYR A 99 -101.90 -12.92 74.41
CA TYR A 99 -102.74 -13.36 75.52
C TYR A 99 -104.20 -12.94 75.27
N ALA A 100 -105.14 -13.78 75.72
CA ALA A 100 -106.56 -13.43 75.68
C ALA A 100 -106.97 -12.58 76.88
N THR A 101 -107.68 -11.48 76.66
CA THR A 101 -108.39 -10.71 77.68
C THR A 101 -109.78 -10.30 77.21
N SER A 102 -110.74 -10.30 78.13
CA SER A 102 -112.16 -9.97 77.91
C SER A 102 -112.44 -8.46 78.10
N PRO A 103 -113.57 -7.91 77.61
CA PRO A 103 -113.71 -6.47 77.38
C PRO A 103 -114.33 -5.68 78.55
N ILE A 104 -113.94 -4.40 78.70
CA ILE A 104 -114.66 -3.38 79.50
C ILE A 104 -114.68 -2.00 78.79
N SER A 105 -115.87 -1.64 78.31
CA SER A 105 -116.56 -0.32 78.43
C SER A 105 -116.04 1.01 77.80
N ASN A 106 -116.99 1.68 77.13
CA ASN A 106 -117.28 3.14 77.06
C ASN A 106 -116.30 4.18 76.47
N MET A 107 -116.50 4.43 75.17
CA MET A 107 -116.91 5.74 74.59
C MET A 107 -116.33 7.06 75.15
N MET A 108 -115.36 7.66 74.43
CA MET A 108 -115.32 9.12 74.21
C MET A 108 -114.45 9.52 72.99
N GLN A 109 -114.66 10.76 72.50
CA GLN A 109 -113.80 11.56 71.60
C GLN A 109 -113.66 11.20 70.10
N PRO A 110 -114.08 12.11 69.20
CA PRO A 110 -113.64 12.14 67.79
C PRO A 110 -112.37 12.99 67.55
N ILE A 111 -111.96 13.84 68.49
CA ILE A 111 -110.99 14.94 68.25
C ILE A 111 -109.53 14.46 68.22
N VAL A 112 -109.21 13.32 68.84
CA VAL A 112 -107.83 12.84 69.00
C VAL A 112 -107.21 12.35 67.68
N GLN A 113 -108.03 11.83 66.77
CA GLN A 113 -107.56 11.10 65.58
C GLN A 113 -106.81 11.99 64.57
N SER A 114 -107.28 13.21 64.31
CA SER A 114 -106.64 14.10 63.33
C SER A 114 -105.25 14.56 63.75
N THR A 115 -105.07 14.84 65.05
CA THR A 115 -103.79 15.24 65.64
C THR A 115 -102.79 14.08 65.65
N MET A 116 -103.25 12.84 65.87
CA MET A 116 -102.40 11.65 65.74
C MET A 116 -101.96 11.42 64.28
N ASN A 117 -102.87 11.51 63.31
CA ASN A 117 -102.53 11.33 61.90
C ASN A 117 -101.45 12.35 61.44
N GLN A 118 -101.60 13.64 61.79
CA GLN A 118 -100.57 14.66 61.53
C GLN A 118 -99.24 14.43 62.27
N GLY A 119 -99.23 13.58 63.30
CA GLY A 119 -98.02 13.11 63.96
C GLY A 119 -97.32 12.01 63.15
N VAL A 120 -98.09 11.03 62.67
CA VAL A 120 -97.62 9.93 61.82
C VAL A 120 -97.03 10.46 60.50
N ASP A 121 -97.71 11.38 59.81
CA ASP A 121 -97.21 12.00 58.57
C ASP A 121 -95.81 12.62 58.74
N LYS A 122 -95.56 13.24 59.91
CA LYS A 122 -94.27 13.86 60.25
C LYS A 122 -93.20 12.83 60.60
N ILE A 123 -93.59 11.70 61.19
CA ILE A 123 -92.70 10.57 61.48
C ILE A 123 -92.28 9.90 60.16
N ASP A 124 -93.18 9.66 59.21
CA ASP A 124 -92.83 9.09 57.90
C ASP A 124 -91.91 10.01 57.09
N VAL A 125 -92.15 11.32 57.10
CA VAL A 125 -91.26 12.32 56.48
C VAL A 125 -89.88 12.39 57.18
N LEU A 126 -89.81 12.12 58.48
CA LEU A 126 -88.53 11.99 59.19
C LEU A 126 -87.82 10.68 58.83
N THR A 127 -88.54 9.55 58.75
CA THR A 127 -88.02 8.24 58.35
C THR A 127 -87.42 8.30 56.94
N GLN A 128 -88.15 8.85 55.95
CA GLN A 128 -87.60 9.03 54.60
C GLN A 128 -86.35 9.92 54.56
N LYS A 129 -86.25 10.94 55.43
CA LYS A 129 -85.03 11.77 55.55
C LYS A 129 -83.88 11.00 56.18
N VAL A 130 -84.16 10.11 57.14
CA VAL A 130 -83.17 9.20 57.74
C VAL A 130 -82.67 8.19 56.71
N ASP A 131 -83.54 7.60 55.90
CA ASP A 131 -83.15 6.71 54.80
C ASP A 131 -82.29 7.43 53.75
N GLN A 132 -82.65 8.66 53.38
CA GLN A 132 -81.84 9.51 52.51
C GLN A 132 -80.48 9.88 53.11
N MET A 133 -80.38 10.01 54.45
CA MET A 133 -79.09 10.18 55.13
C MET A 133 -78.26 8.89 55.10
N PHE A 134 -78.85 7.72 55.34
CA PHE A 134 -78.15 6.43 55.24
C PHE A 134 -77.65 6.13 53.82
N GLN A 135 -78.46 6.43 52.79
CA GLN A 135 -78.02 6.34 51.38
C GLN A 135 -76.83 7.28 51.12
N LYS A 136 -76.87 8.53 51.61
CA LYS A 136 -75.74 9.47 51.48
C LYS A 136 -74.50 9.01 52.23
N LEU A 137 -74.63 8.42 53.42
CA LEU A 137 -73.53 7.78 54.14
C LEU A 137 -72.87 6.69 53.29
N SER A 138 -73.67 5.78 52.71
CA SER A 138 -73.15 4.73 51.82
C SER A 138 -72.43 5.30 50.59
N THR A 139 -72.88 6.43 50.03
CA THR A 139 -72.13 7.11 48.96
C THR A 139 -70.81 7.75 49.44
N LEU A 140 -70.75 8.22 50.69
CA LEU A 140 -69.52 8.72 51.32
C LEU A 140 -68.50 7.60 51.55
N ASP A 141 -68.94 6.44 52.05
CA ASP A 141 -68.10 5.25 52.22
C ASP A 141 -67.49 4.82 50.86
N ASN A 142 -68.33 4.76 49.81
CA ASN A 142 -67.90 4.47 48.44
C ASN A 142 -66.92 5.50 47.85
N LEU A 143 -66.97 6.76 48.29
CA LEU A 143 -66.01 7.79 47.90
C LEU A 143 -64.70 7.66 48.68
N ASN A 144 -64.75 7.36 49.98
CA ASN A 144 -63.58 7.09 50.82
C ASN A 144 -62.80 5.86 50.30
N ASP A 145 -63.51 4.80 49.92
CA ASP A 145 -62.95 3.59 49.29
C ASP A 145 -62.21 3.91 47.97
N LYS A 146 -62.79 4.79 47.15
CA LYS A 146 -62.17 5.26 45.89
C LYS A 146 -60.97 6.16 46.17
N LEU A 147 -61.03 7.00 47.20
CA LEU A 147 -59.92 7.87 47.61
C LEU A 147 -58.71 7.03 48.08
N SER A 148 -58.93 5.99 48.88
CA SER A 148 -57.88 5.06 49.31
C SER A 148 -57.26 4.27 48.13
N LYS A 149 -58.08 3.83 47.18
CA LYS A 149 -57.63 3.18 45.93
C LYS A 149 -56.85 4.15 45.02
N PHE A 150 -57.22 5.43 45.00
CA PHE A 150 -56.48 6.48 44.31
C PHE A 150 -55.14 6.80 45.00
N GLU A 151 -55.14 6.95 46.32
CA GLU A 151 -53.95 7.23 47.13
C GLU A 151 -52.90 6.10 47.03
N THR A 152 -53.32 4.84 47.10
CA THR A 152 -52.42 3.68 46.92
C THR A 152 -51.86 3.61 45.49
N THR A 153 -52.65 3.99 44.49
CA THR A 153 -52.21 4.12 43.09
C THR A 153 -51.20 5.28 42.93
N MET A 154 -51.48 6.44 43.52
CA MET A 154 -50.62 7.63 43.48
C MET A 154 -49.26 7.38 44.17
N ASN A 155 -49.28 6.74 45.35
CA ASN A 155 -48.07 6.28 46.03
C ASN A 155 -47.25 5.26 45.21
N THR A 156 -47.90 4.49 44.34
CA THR A 156 -47.23 3.57 43.40
C THR A 156 -46.64 4.32 42.20
N PHE A 157 -47.33 5.35 41.71
CA PHE A 157 -46.85 6.23 40.65
C PHE A 157 -45.59 7.02 41.07
N VAL A 158 -45.60 7.66 42.25
CA VAL A 158 -44.44 8.38 42.81
C VAL A 158 -43.20 7.47 42.88
N LYS A 159 -43.36 6.27 43.44
CA LYS A 159 -42.28 5.25 43.53
C LYS A 159 -41.76 4.80 42.16
N ASN A 160 -42.50 5.00 41.06
CA ASN A 160 -42.04 4.72 39.70
C ASN A 160 -41.36 5.94 39.07
N VAL A 161 -41.82 7.16 39.35
CA VAL A 161 -41.10 8.40 39.01
C VAL A 161 -39.70 8.40 39.64
N ASP A 162 -39.56 8.08 40.93
CA ASP A 162 -38.26 7.98 41.61
C ASP A 162 -37.27 7.02 40.92
N LYS A 163 -37.78 5.90 40.40
CA LYS A 163 -36.96 4.92 39.65
C LYS A 163 -36.54 5.46 38.28
N ILE A 164 -37.43 6.23 37.62
CA ILE A 164 -37.14 6.87 36.34
C ILE A 164 -36.08 7.96 36.54
N THR A 165 -36.23 8.84 37.54
CA THR A 165 -35.24 9.87 37.88
C THR A 165 -33.86 9.28 38.17
N LYS A 166 -33.77 8.19 38.96
CA LYS A 166 -32.49 7.52 39.21
C LYS A 166 -31.86 6.97 37.91
N ARG A 167 -32.66 6.31 37.06
CA ARG A 167 -32.18 5.81 35.76
C ARG A 167 -31.79 6.93 34.79
N MET A 168 -32.44 8.09 34.87
CA MET A 168 -32.08 9.28 34.07
C MET A 168 -30.70 9.80 34.49
N ASN A 169 -30.47 10.02 35.79
CA ASN A 169 -29.19 10.48 36.31
C ASN A 169 -28.03 9.51 36.00
N ASP A 170 -28.29 8.20 35.97
CA ASP A 170 -27.28 7.20 35.60
C ASP A 170 -27.05 7.13 34.07
N PHE A 171 -28.07 7.44 33.26
CA PHE A 171 -27.93 7.58 31.82
C PHE A 171 -27.16 8.86 31.43
N GLU A 172 -27.38 9.97 32.14
CA GLU A 172 -26.65 11.24 31.94
C GLU A 172 -25.14 11.07 32.18
N LYS A 173 -24.73 10.42 33.29
CA LYS A 173 -23.32 10.06 33.54
C LYS A 173 -22.76 9.15 32.44
N GLY A 174 -23.57 8.22 31.93
CA GLY A 174 -23.20 7.36 30.81
C GLY A 174 -22.96 8.16 29.52
N MET A 175 -23.79 9.17 29.25
CA MET A 175 -23.64 10.09 28.13
C MET A 175 -22.36 10.93 28.24
N GLU A 176 -22.09 11.50 29.42
CA GLU A 176 -20.89 12.28 29.73
C GLU A 176 -19.62 11.44 29.50
N PHE A 177 -19.55 10.24 30.06
CA PHE A 177 -18.43 9.32 29.85
C PHE A 177 -18.26 8.92 28.37
N MET A 178 -19.35 8.68 27.63
CA MET A 178 -19.26 8.40 26.19
C MET A 178 -18.73 9.61 25.40
N ASN A 179 -19.13 10.83 25.76
CA ASN A 179 -18.68 12.06 25.12
C ASN A 179 -17.17 12.29 25.33
N ASP A 180 -16.67 12.10 26.55
CA ASP A 180 -15.24 12.18 26.85
C ASP A 180 -14.42 11.17 26.03
N LYS A 181 -14.92 9.93 25.89
CA LYS A 181 -14.27 8.91 25.05
C LYS A 181 -14.35 9.23 23.57
N PHE A 182 -15.44 9.83 23.10
CA PHE A 182 -15.61 10.24 21.70
C PHE A 182 -14.63 11.36 21.32
N GLU A 183 -14.53 12.43 22.13
CA GLU A 183 -13.59 13.52 21.88
C GLU A 183 -12.13 13.06 22.04
N SER A 184 -11.83 12.17 23.00
CA SER A 184 -10.50 11.54 23.11
C SER A 184 -10.12 10.78 21.83
N SER A 185 -11.01 9.92 21.34
CA SER A 185 -10.80 9.13 20.11
C SER A 185 -10.73 10.00 18.85
N LYS A 186 -11.50 11.10 18.82
CA LYS A 186 -11.49 12.08 17.74
C LYS A 186 -10.13 12.79 17.63
N LYS A 187 -9.58 13.25 18.76
CA LYS A 187 -8.23 13.83 18.83
C LYS A 187 -7.13 12.85 18.40
N GLU A 188 -7.25 11.58 18.79
CA GLU A 188 -6.33 10.52 18.34
C GLU A 188 -6.41 10.30 16.82
N ARG A 189 -7.62 10.27 16.25
CA ARG A 189 -7.85 10.16 14.80
C ARG A 189 -7.25 11.34 14.04
N GLU A 190 -7.42 12.57 14.53
CA GLU A 190 -6.86 13.79 13.93
C GLU A 190 -5.31 13.77 13.93
N ASN A 191 -4.69 13.33 15.04
CA ASN A 191 -3.24 13.12 15.14
C ASN A 191 -2.74 12.04 14.17
N LEU A 192 -3.49 10.94 14.03
CA LEU A 192 -3.16 9.85 13.12
C LEU A 192 -3.29 10.29 11.65
N THR A 193 -4.36 10.99 11.29
CA THR A 193 -4.55 11.58 9.95
C THR A 193 -3.40 12.52 9.60
N THR A 194 -3.00 13.40 10.53
CA THR A 194 -1.87 14.32 10.35
C THR A 194 -0.55 13.56 10.13
N SER A 195 -0.33 12.45 10.84
CA SER A 195 0.86 11.60 10.69
C SER A 195 0.87 10.84 9.35
N VAL A 196 -0.28 10.32 8.91
CA VAL A 196 -0.43 9.65 7.61
C VAL A 196 -0.15 10.63 6.47
N SER A 197 -0.66 11.86 6.53
CA SER A 197 -0.38 12.88 5.50
C SER A 197 1.11 13.21 5.38
N LYS A 198 1.86 13.27 6.50
CA LYS A 198 3.31 13.49 6.49
C LYS A 198 4.08 12.31 5.87
N LEU A 199 3.76 11.09 6.30
CA LEU A 199 4.36 9.87 5.75
C LEU A 199 4.09 9.74 4.25
N GLN A 200 2.93 10.20 3.77
CA GLN A 200 2.61 10.22 2.35
C GLN A 200 3.45 11.24 1.57
N THR A 201 3.67 12.45 2.10
CA THR A 201 4.60 13.40 1.46
C THR A 201 6.05 12.89 1.47
N GLU A 202 6.53 12.32 2.57
CA GLU A 202 7.89 11.75 2.67
C GLU A 202 8.09 10.56 1.69
N HIS A 203 7.05 9.75 1.48
CA HIS A 203 7.03 8.67 0.51
C HIS A 203 7.10 9.16 -0.95
N ASP A 204 6.32 10.19 -1.28
CA ASP A 204 6.25 10.71 -2.65
C ASP A 204 7.54 11.48 -3.03
N ASP A 205 8.14 12.21 -2.06
CA ASP A 205 9.49 12.78 -2.19
C ASP A 205 10.55 11.67 -2.40
N MET A 206 10.49 10.57 -1.63
CA MET A 206 11.41 9.45 -1.78
C MET A 206 11.28 8.75 -3.14
N ILE A 207 10.07 8.66 -3.70
CA ILE A 207 9.85 8.18 -5.08
C ILE A 207 10.51 9.12 -6.10
N GLN A 208 10.40 10.43 -5.91
CA GLN A 208 11.03 11.42 -6.78
C GLN A 208 12.57 11.29 -6.76
N ASP A 209 13.16 11.16 -5.57
CA ASP A 209 14.61 11.01 -5.38
C ASP A 209 15.15 9.69 -5.94
N VAL A 210 14.47 8.56 -5.70
CA VAL A 210 14.82 7.27 -6.32
C VAL A 210 14.74 7.36 -7.85
N GLY A 211 13.71 8.02 -8.38
CA GLY A 211 13.57 8.28 -9.80
C GLY A 211 14.67 9.18 -10.37
N GLN A 212 15.19 10.14 -9.60
CA GLN A 212 16.31 11.00 -10.00
C GLN A 212 17.64 10.25 -9.97
N LEU A 213 17.92 9.50 -8.89
CA LEU A 213 19.11 8.67 -8.77
C LEU A 213 19.23 7.63 -9.90
N GLN A 214 18.11 7.05 -10.34
CA GLN A 214 18.07 6.17 -11.52
C GLN A 214 18.49 6.90 -12.80
N ARG A 215 17.96 8.10 -13.06
CA ARG A 215 18.32 8.93 -14.23
C ARG A 215 19.80 9.31 -14.23
N ASP A 216 20.33 9.69 -13.07
CA ASP A 216 21.73 10.08 -12.94
C ASP A 216 22.68 8.88 -13.03
N PHE A 217 22.29 7.72 -12.50
CA PHE A 217 23.02 6.46 -12.68
C PHE A 217 23.12 6.07 -14.16
N ASP A 218 21.99 6.05 -14.90
CA ASP A 218 21.97 5.74 -16.33
C ASP A 218 22.84 6.73 -17.14
N GLN A 219 22.77 8.02 -16.80
CA GLN A 219 23.55 9.08 -17.44
C GLN A 219 25.05 8.97 -17.14
N LEU A 220 25.43 8.59 -15.92
CA LEU A 220 26.83 8.31 -15.55
C LEU A 220 27.34 7.02 -16.20
N PHE A 221 26.50 5.99 -16.31
CA PHE A 221 26.85 4.72 -16.91
C PHE A 221 27.14 4.85 -18.41
N GLU A 222 26.26 5.50 -19.20
CA GLU A 222 26.52 5.71 -20.63
C GLU A 222 27.69 6.69 -20.88
N ARG A 223 27.92 7.69 -20.01
CA ARG A 223 29.16 8.50 -20.05
C ARG A 223 30.40 7.63 -19.81
N HIS A 224 30.37 6.76 -18.80
CA HIS A 224 31.49 5.86 -18.50
C HIS A 224 31.75 4.90 -19.67
N LEU A 225 30.69 4.33 -20.25
CA LEU A 225 30.78 3.42 -21.39
C LEU A 225 31.31 4.10 -22.66
N ASP A 226 30.94 5.35 -22.93
CA ASP A 226 31.51 6.15 -24.02
C ASP A 226 32.99 6.51 -23.76
N LEU A 227 33.35 6.91 -22.53
CA LEU A 227 34.76 7.17 -22.17
C LEU A 227 35.64 5.92 -22.31
N GLN A 228 35.16 4.75 -21.87
CA GLN A 228 35.85 3.48 -22.14
C GLN A 228 35.94 3.19 -23.65
N THR A 229 34.85 3.32 -24.40
CA THR A 229 34.82 3.09 -25.86
C THR A 229 35.79 4.00 -26.61
N ARG A 230 35.94 5.27 -26.19
CA ARG A 230 36.93 6.20 -26.70
C ARG A 230 38.36 5.77 -26.34
N THR A 231 38.60 5.37 -25.09
CA THR A 231 39.92 4.94 -24.59
C THR A 231 40.39 3.62 -25.22
N MET A 232 39.46 2.80 -25.69
CA MET A 232 39.73 1.52 -26.37
C MET A 232 39.76 1.65 -27.91
N ARG A 233 39.56 2.85 -28.46
CA ARG A 233 39.45 3.08 -29.91
C ARG A 233 40.72 2.70 -30.66
N GLU A 234 41.91 2.99 -30.13
CA GLU A 234 43.18 2.64 -30.79
C GLU A 234 43.57 1.15 -30.62
N ASN A 235 42.70 0.31 -30.03
CA ASN A 235 43.01 -1.08 -29.72
C ASN A 235 42.36 -2.06 -30.72
N LEU A 236 43.15 -3.02 -31.22
CA LEU A 236 42.64 -4.22 -31.88
C LEU A 236 42.92 -5.47 -31.03
N VAL A 237 42.07 -6.48 -31.21
CA VAL A 237 42.15 -7.81 -30.60
C VAL A 237 42.47 -8.83 -31.68
N PHE A 238 43.61 -9.49 -31.52
CA PHE A 238 44.10 -10.56 -32.39
C PHE A 238 43.83 -11.92 -31.73
N THR A 239 43.17 -12.82 -32.46
CA THR A 239 42.76 -14.15 -31.98
C THR A 239 43.35 -15.26 -32.85
N GLY A 240 43.67 -16.41 -32.24
CA GLY A 240 44.15 -17.61 -32.95
C GLY A 240 45.66 -17.69 -33.18
N ILE A 241 46.42 -16.69 -32.73
CA ILE A 241 47.89 -16.71 -32.80
C ILE A 241 48.44 -17.63 -31.68
N PRO A 242 49.25 -18.65 -32.02
CA PRO A 242 49.87 -19.56 -31.05
C PRO A 242 50.82 -18.80 -30.11
N LEU A 243 51.25 -19.44 -29.03
CA LEU A 243 52.33 -18.94 -28.17
C LEU A 243 53.67 -18.99 -28.92
N SER A 244 54.60 -18.15 -28.49
CA SER A 244 56.03 -18.32 -28.76
C SER A 244 56.55 -19.65 -28.18
N ASP A 245 57.37 -20.40 -28.93
CA ASP A 245 58.07 -21.59 -28.45
C ASP A 245 59.21 -21.28 -27.46
N SER A 246 59.63 -20.00 -27.37
CA SER A 246 60.61 -19.55 -26.38
C SER A 246 59.98 -19.36 -25.00
N PHE A 247 60.62 -19.94 -23.97
CA PHE A 247 60.07 -20.11 -22.63
C PHE A 247 60.19 -18.88 -21.70
N GLU A 248 61.09 -17.93 -21.97
CA GLU A 248 61.49 -16.94 -20.94
C GLU A 248 60.60 -15.68 -20.93
N THR A 249 60.31 -15.09 -22.09
CA THR A 249 59.27 -14.06 -22.26
C THR A 249 58.71 -14.09 -23.69
N GLU A 250 57.41 -13.82 -23.84
CA GLU A 250 56.78 -13.69 -25.15
C GLU A 250 56.79 -12.22 -25.60
N ASP A 251 57.61 -11.91 -26.61
CA ASP A 251 57.52 -10.64 -27.34
C ASP A 251 56.27 -10.63 -28.23
N THR A 252 55.16 -10.17 -27.65
CA THR A 252 53.90 -10.01 -28.38
C THR A 252 53.94 -8.93 -29.46
N GLU A 253 54.91 -8.01 -29.46
CA GLU A 253 55.02 -6.93 -30.44
C GLU A 253 55.73 -7.41 -31.72
N ALA A 254 56.86 -8.10 -31.59
CA ALA A 254 57.50 -8.79 -32.72
C ALA A 254 56.61 -9.90 -33.29
N LEU A 255 55.85 -10.61 -32.45
CA LEU A 255 54.89 -11.63 -32.86
C LEU A 255 53.72 -11.05 -33.67
N ILE A 256 53.14 -9.90 -33.25
CA ILE A 256 52.13 -9.19 -34.06
C ILE A 256 52.75 -8.66 -35.37
N SER A 257 53.97 -8.14 -35.32
CA SER A 257 54.66 -7.61 -36.51
C SER A 257 54.90 -8.69 -37.58
N ARG A 258 55.39 -9.87 -37.16
CA ARG A 258 55.54 -11.05 -38.02
C ARG A 258 54.19 -11.56 -38.55
N PHE A 259 53.16 -11.55 -37.71
CA PHE A 259 51.80 -11.94 -38.12
C PHE A 259 51.25 -11.03 -39.23
N MET A 260 51.38 -9.70 -39.10
CA MET A 260 50.90 -8.76 -40.12
C MET A 260 51.66 -8.88 -41.44
N ALA A 261 52.98 -9.10 -41.41
CA ALA A 261 53.78 -9.31 -42.62
C ALA A 261 53.40 -10.63 -43.34
N ASN A 262 53.27 -11.73 -42.58
CA ASN A 262 53.07 -13.06 -43.16
C ASN A 262 51.61 -13.34 -43.58
N GLU A 263 50.65 -13.03 -42.69
CA GLU A 263 49.24 -13.45 -42.83
C GLU A 263 48.35 -12.33 -43.42
N MET A 264 48.82 -11.07 -43.36
CA MET A 264 48.08 -9.89 -43.84
C MET A 264 48.84 -9.06 -44.89
N LYS A 265 50.06 -9.49 -45.27
CA LYS A 265 50.92 -8.86 -46.30
C LYS A 265 51.15 -7.36 -46.12
N MET A 266 51.11 -6.88 -44.87
CA MET A 266 51.30 -5.47 -44.54
C MET A 266 52.76 -5.18 -44.20
N ASP A 267 53.32 -4.15 -44.81
CA ASP A 267 54.71 -3.75 -44.61
C ASP A 267 54.90 -2.99 -43.26
N PRO A 268 55.81 -3.41 -42.37
CA PRO A 268 56.19 -2.65 -41.17
C PRO A 268 57.03 -1.39 -41.52
N PRO A 269 57.25 -0.45 -40.57
CA PRO A 269 56.85 -0.48 -39.17
C PRO A 269 55.50 0.21 -38.90
N MET A 270 54.65 -0.46 -38.13
CA MET A 270 53.56 0.19 -37.40
C MET A 270 53.98 0.32 -35.95
N GLU A 271 53.86 1.51 -35.37
CA GLU A 271 54.28 1.73 -33.98
C GLU A 271 53.14 1.45 -32.99
N PHE A 272 53.47 0.73 -31.93
CA PHE A 272 52.53 0.36 -30.87
C PHE A 272 52.83 1.10 -29.57
N HIS A 273 51.78 1.34 -28.78
CA HIS A 273 51.92 1.81 -27.39
C HIS A 273 52.04 0.64 -26.39
N ARG A 274 51.51 -0.53 -26.76
CA ARG A 274 51.59 -1.79 -26.00
C ARG A 274 50.96 -2.94 -26.78
N ALA A 275 51.59 -4.11 -26.76
CA ALA A 275 50.97 -5.40 -27.05
C ALA A 275 50.96 -6.26 -25.76
N HIS A 276 49.94 -7.10 -25.53
CA HIS A 276 49.94 -8.14 -24.50
C HIS A 276 48.77 -9.14 -24.65
N ARG A 277 48.93 -10.37 -24.15
CA ARG A 277 47.82 -11.34 -24.04
C ARG A 277 46.89 -11.04 -22.86
N PHE A 278 45.58 -11.04 -23.10
CA PHE A 278 44.56 -10.80 -22.06
C PHE A 278 43.53 -11.93 -21.96
N GLY A 279 42.76 -11.96 -20.87
CA GLY A 279 41.83 -13.05 -20.56
C GLY A 279 42.53 -14.26 -19.92
N LYS A 280 41.83 -15.41 -19.89
CA LYS A 280 42.34 -16.69 -19.36
C LYS A 280 42.57 -17.68 -20.50
N ASP A 281 43.65 -18.45 -20.44
CA ASP A 281 43.87 -19.57 -21.36
C ASP A 281 42.77 -20.63 -21.16
N SER A 282 42.38 -21.31 -22.23
CA SER A 282 41.16 -22.14 -22.24
C SER A 282 41.36 -23.41 -23.06
N VAL A 283 41.06 -24.57 -22.47
CA VAL A 283 40.96 -25.83 -23.22
C VAL A 283 39.52 -25.99 -23.73
N VAL A 284 39.36 -26.08 -25.04
CA VAL A 284 38.05 -26.28 -25.69
C VAL A 284 37.91 -27.75 -26.09
N LYS A 285 36.85 -28.41 -25.63
CA LYS A 285 36.45 -29.72 -26.15
C LYS A 285 35.66 -29.54 -27.44
N ASN A 286 36.13 -30.15 -28.52
CA ASN A 286 35.44 -30.23 -29.80
C ASN A 286 34.36 -31.32 -29.76
N ARG A 287 33.48 -31.35 -30.77
CA ARG A 287 32.37 -32.33 -30.87
C ARG A 287 32.82 -33.78 -31.13
N ASP A 288 34.04 -33.95 -31.64
CA ASP A 288 34.74 -35.22 -31.83
C ASP A 288 35.44 -35.72 -30.56
N GLY A 289 35.34 -34.98 -29.44
CA GLY A 289 36.01 -35.29 -28.18
C GLY A 289 37.44 -34.74 -28.05
N THR A 290 38.04 -34.22 -29.13
CA THR A 290 39.41 -33.66 -29.09
C THR A 290 39.48 -32.39 -28.23
N THR A 291 40.60 -32.21 -27.53
CA THR A 291 40.88 -31.03 -26.71
C THR A 291 41.83 -30.07 -27.43
N LEU A 292 41.32 -28.94 -27.90
CA LEU A 292 42.14 -27.88 -28.48
C LEU A 292 42.51 -26.84 -27.40
N PHE A 293 43.81 -26.60 -27.21
CA PHE A 293 44.27 -25.48 -26.41
C PHE A 293 44.03 -24.17 -27.18
N LYS A 294 43.18 -23.30 -26.63
CA LYS A 294 42.87 -21.99 -27.20
C LYS A 294 43.68 -20.92 -26.46
N THR A 295 44.71 -20.41 -27.13
CA THR A 295 45.55 -19.31 -26.64
C THR A 295 44.72 -18.06 -26.35
N ARG A 296 45.10 -17.33 -25.29
CA ARG A 296 44.60 -15.98 -25.02
C ARG A 296 44.78 -15.05 -26.23
N PRO A 297 43.75 -14.23 -26.55
CA PRO A 297 43.89 -13.15 -27.52
C PRO A 297 44.96 -12.13 -27.09
N ILE A 298 45.63 -11.54 -28.08
CA ILE A 298 46.51 -10.38 -27.88
C ILE A 298 45.66 -9.12 -28.09
N VAL A 299 45.74 -8.16 -27.17
CA VAL A 299 45.31 -6.78 -27.43
C VAL A 299 46.54 -5.96 -27.78
N CYS A 300 46.44 -5.20 -28.86
CA CYS A 300 47.48 -4.27 -29.28
C CYS A 300 46.90 -2.86 -29.41
N ARG A 301 47.53 -1.87 -28.77
CA ARG A 301 47.20 -0.45 -28.91
C ARG A 301 48.15 0.19 -29.90
N PHE A 302 47.62 0.68 -31.01
CA PHE A 302 48.37 1.41 -32.02
C PHE A 302 48.69 2.83 -31.54
N LYS A 303 49.80 3.39 -32.01
CA LYS A 303 50.15 4.81 -31.80
C LYS A 303 49.32 5.73 -32.69
N ASN A 304 49.07 5.33 -33.95
CA ASN A 304 48.27 6.09 -34.90
C ASN A 304 46.93 5.38 -35.20
N PHE A 305 45.84 6.15 -35.23
CA PHE A 305 44.52 5.62 -35.60
C PHE A 305 44.43 5.21 -37.09
N LYS A 306 45.26 5.78 -37.98
CA LYS A 306 45.30 5.41 -39.40
C LYS A 306 45.80 3.97 -39.60
N ASP A 307 46.90 3.62 -38.95
CA ASP A 307 47.54 2.31 -39.04
C ASP A 307 46.59 1.22 -38.49
N ARG A 308 45.92 1.51 -37.36
CA ARG A 308 44.81 0.72 -36.80
C ARG A 308 43.70 0.48 -37.81
N GLU A 309 43.29 1.49 -38.58
CA GLU A 309 42.24 1.36 -39.60
C GLU A 309 42.70 0.60 -40.85
N ALA A 310 43.98 0.70 -41.23
CA ALA A 310 44.56 -0.11 -42.29
C ALA A 310 44.52 -1.60 -41.91
N VAL A 311 45.02 -1.96 -40.72
CA VAL A 311 44.98 -3.35 -40.21
C VAL A 311 43.54 -3.86 -40.05
N ARG A 312 42.62 -3.05 -39.50
CA ARG A 312 41.20 -3.41 -39.39
C ARG A 312 40.54 -3.66 -40.76
N SER A 313 41.06 -3.07 -41.84
CA SER A 313 40.51 -3.24 -43.19
C SER A 313 41.13 -4.46 -43.91
N ALA A 314 42.45 -4.65 -43.78
CA ALA A 314 43.17 -5.84 -44.24
C ALA A 314 42.73 -7.14 -43.51
N ALA A 315 42.11 -7.04 -42.32
CA ALA A 315 41.51 -8.17 -41.58
C ALA A 315 40.53 -9.03 -42.38
N SER A 316 40.02 -8.53 -43.52
CA SER A 316 39.19 -9.29 -44.47
C SER A 316 39.94 -10.40 -45.23
N GLU A 317 41.28 -10.31 -45.36
CA GLU A 317 42.13 -11.33 -46.00
C GLU A 317 42.22 -12.62 -45.16
N LEU A 318 42.14 -12.49 -43.83
CA LEU A 318 42.16 -13.61 -42.88
C LEU A 318 40.92 -14.53 -42.96
N LYS A 319 39.93 -14.21 -43.80
CA LYS A 319 38.64 -14.89 -43.88
C LYS A 319 38.80 -16.34 -44.39
N GLY A 320 38.62 -17.30 -43.47
CA GLY A 320 38.77 -18.73 -43.74
C GLY A 320 39.99 -19.34 -43.05
N THR A 321 40.89 -18.51 -42.52
CA THR A 321 41.96 -18.96 -41.62
C THR A 321 41.44 -19.23 -40.20
N ARG A 322 42.33 -19.71 -39.31
CA ARG A 322 42.06 -19.80 -37.86
C ARG A 322 42.18 -18.45 -37.12
N PHE A 323 42.63 -17.41 -37.80
CA PHE A 323 42.97 -16.12 -37.21
C PHE A 323 41.78 -15.16 -37.26
N GLY A 324 41.85 -14.09 -36.47
CA GLY A 324 40.85 -13.04 -36.49
C GLY A 324 41.37 -11.75 -35.87
N VAL A 325 41.01 -10.63 -36.48
CA VAL A 325 41.34 -9.28 -35.99
C VAL A 325 40.04 -8.51 -35.83
N ASN A 326 39.78 -8.02 -34.63
CA ASN A 326 38.54 -7.31 -34.28
C ASN A 326 38.88 -6.03 -33.51
N GLU A 327 38.00 -5.03 -33.55
CA GLU A 327 38.12 -3.88 -32.65
C GLU A 327 37.90 -4.29 -31.19
N GLN A 328 38.63 -3.69 -30.24
CA GLN A 328 38.33 -3.89 -28.83
C GLN A 328 37.13 -3.04 -28.39
N TYR A 329 36.20 -3.66 -27.65
CA TYR A 329 35.06 -2.98 -27.03
C TYR A 329 34.98 -3.32 -25.52
N PRO A 330 34.39 -2.44 -24.71
CA PRO A 330 33.91 -2.75 -23.36
C PRO A 330 33.10 -4.05 -23.27
N LYS A 331 33.11 -4.69 -22.10
CA LYS A 331 32.39 -5.95 -21.85
C LYS A 331 30.90 -5.78 -22.15
N GLU A 332 30.34 -4.65 -21.75
CA GLU A 332 28.93 -4.27 -21.83
C GLU A 332 28.45 -4.22 -23.30
N ILE A 333 29.28 -3.65 -24.18
CA ILE A 333 29.01 -3.62 -25.64
C ILE A 333 29.14 -5.02 -26.25
N ASN A 334 30.08 -5.85 -25.77
CA ASN A 334 30.20 -7.24 -26.22
C ASN A 334 29.01 -8.10 -25.76
N ASP A 335 28.48 -7.87 -24.56
CA ASP A 335 27.28 -8.54 -24.04
C ASP A 335 26.01 -8.10 -24.80
N ARG A 336 25.85 -6.78 -25.06
CA ARG A 336 24.79 -6.26 -25.97
C ARG A 336 24.88 -6.89 -27.38
N ARG A 337 26.09 -7.04 -27.94
CA ARG A 337 26.29 -7.77 -29.22
C ARG A 337 25.96 -9.25 -29.12
N LYS A 338 26.29 -9.90 -27.99
CA LYS A 338 26.10 -11.34 -27.76
C LYS A 338 24.62 -11.72 -27.67
N SER A 339 23.77 -10.90 -27.04
CA SER A 339 22.31 -11.11 -27.04
C SER A 339 21.68 -10.88 -28.42
N LEU A 340 22.24 -9.98 -29.24
CA LEU A 340 21.81 -9.73 -30.62
C LEU A 340 22.35 -10.76 -31.64
N TRP A 341 23.33 -11.60 -31.26
CA TRP A 341 23.99 -12.57 -32.14
C TRP A 341 23.07 -13.64 -32.78
N PRO A 342 22.03 -14.17 -32.11
CA PRO A 342 21.06 -15.09 -32.73
C PRO A 342 20.30 -14.43 -33.89
N PHE A 343 19.85 -13.18 -33.71
CA PHE A 343 19.13 -12.42 -34.73
C PHE A 343 20.01 -12.07 -35.93
N PHE A 344 21.28 -11.70 -35.69
CA PHE A 344 22.27 -11.53 -36.75
C PHE A 344 22.48 -12.81 -37.56
N LYS A 345 22.60 -13.97 -36.91
CA LYS A 345 22.75 -15.28 -37.57
C LYS A 345 21.53 -15.64 -38.43
N GLU A 346 20.32 -15.49 -37.89
CA GLU A 346 19.11 -15.82 -38.64
C GLU A 346 18.92 -14.87 -39.83
N ALA A 347 19.19 -13.57 -39.68
CA ALA A 347 19.19 -12.63 -40.81
C ALA A 347 20.21 -13.02 -41.90
N LYS A 348 21.42 -13.48 -41.53
CA LYS A 348 22.42 -13.98 -42.50
C LYS A 348 21.98 -15.28 -43.18
N LYS A 349 21.34 -16.20 -42.46
CA LYS A 349 20.73 -17.42 -43.01
C LYS A 349 19.62 -17.09 -44.02
N GLN A 350 18.84 -16.05 -43.75
CA GLN A 350 17.84 -15.47 -44.68
C GLN A 350 18.46 -14.62 -45.81
N LYS A 351 19.79 -14.61 -45.97
CA LYS A 351 20.55 -13.81 -46.97
C LYS A 351 20.39 -12.28 -46.85
N ARG A 352 19.88 -11.77 -45.71
CA ARG A 352 19.65 -10.35 -45.45
C ARG A 352 20.94 -9.59 -45.10
N LYS A 353 20.96 -8.28 -45.36
CA LYS A 353 22.12 -7.39 -45.12
C LYS A 353 22.23 -7.00 -43.64
N ALA A 354 22.64 -7.94 -42.79
CA ALA A 354 22.90 -7.68 -41.37
C ALA A 354 24.35 -7.21 -41.08
N ASN A 355 24.54 -6.22 -40.19
CA ASN A 355 25.83 -5.74 -39.69
C ASN A 355 25.71 -5.11 -38.28
N PHE A 356 26.81 -5.04 -37.53
CA PHE A 356 26.86 -4.37 -36.22
C PHE A 356 27.54 -3.00 -36.32
N LYS A 357 27.10 -2.03 -35.50
CA LYS A 357 27.71 -0.70 -35.34
C LYS A 357 27.65 -0.29 -33.87
N LYS A 358 28.82 -0.10 -33.22
CA LYS A 358 28.95 -0.13 -31.75
C LYS A 358 28.21 -1.36 -31.19
N ASP A 359 27.27 -1.20 -30.26
CA ASP A 359 26.42 -2.21 -29.65
C ASP A 359 25.18 -2.60 -30.46
N LYS A 360 24.79 -1.80 -31.47
CA LYS A 360 23.54 -1.97 -32.21
C LYS A 360 23.67 -2.93 -33.40
N LEU A 361 22.64 -3.73 -33.63
CA LEU A 361 22.45 -4.55 -34.83
C LEU A 361 21.63 -3.78 -35.86
N PHE A 362 22.07 -3.77 -37.11
CA PHE A 362 21.30 -3.27 -38.25
C PHE A 362 21.01 -4.43 -39.20
N ILE A 363 19.80 -4.46 -39.78
CA ILE A 363 19.38 -5.45 -40.78
C ILE A 363 18.71 -4.68 -41.93
N ASP A 364 19.24 -4.86 -43.14
CA ASP A 364 18.84 -4.16 -44.36
C ASP A 364 18.88 -2.62 -44.23
N GLY A 365 19.80 -2.13 -43.38
CA GLY A 365 20.02 -0.71 -43.11
C GLY A 365 19.19 -0.13 -41.94
N VAL A 366 18.20 -0.87 -41.43
CA VAL A 366 17.34 -0.44 -40.32
C VAL A 366 17.90 -0.99 -39.00
N GLU A 367 17.85 -0.21 -37.91
CA GLU A 367 18.24 -0.69 -36.58
C GLU A 367 17.26 -1.76 -36.09
N PHE A 368 17.76 -2.93 -35.73
CA PHE A 368 16.96 -4.03 -35.21
C PHE A 368 16.78 -3.88 -33.68
N ILE A 369 15.55 -3.58 -33.28
CA ILE A 369 15.14 -3.60 -31.87
C ILE A 369 14.62 -5.02 -31.57
N PRO A 370 15.25 -5.77 -30.64
CA PRO A 370 14.78 -7.09 -30.27
C PRO A 370 13.42 -6.99 -29.53
N PRO A 371 12.52 -7.99 -29.67
CA PRO A 371 11.29 -8.04 -28.90
C PRO A 371 11.59 -8.03 -27.40
N VAL A 372 10.88 -7.19 -26.64
CA VAL A 372 11.01 -7.13 -25.18
C VAL A 372 10.33 -8.37 -24.59
N ASP A 373 11.13 -9.34 -24.14
CA ASP A 373 10.59 -10.48 -23.39
C ASP A 373 10.17 -10.02 -21.99
N ASN A 374 8.86 -10.05 -21.73
CA ASN A 374 8.30 -9.70 -20.44
C ASN A 374 8.61 -10.70 -19.31
N ARG A 375 9.34 -11.79 -19.60
CA ARG A 375 9.83 -12.77 -18.61
C ARG A 375 11.27 -12.52 -18.15
N MET A 376 12.02 -11.63 -18.82
CA MET A 376 13.36 -11.25 -18.38
C MET A 376 13.30 -10.30 -17.18
N GLU A 377 14.19 -10.51 -16.21
CA GLU A 377 14.32 -9.66 -15.02
C GLU A 377 14.74 -8.23 -15.39
N THR A 378 14.41 -7.25 -14.54
CA THR A 378 14.63 -5.82 -14.79
C THR A 378 16.08 -5.50 -15.16
N ASN A 379 17.04 -6.20 -14.54
CA ASN A 379 18.47 -6.02 -14.74
C ASN A 379 18.93 -6.44 -16.15
N GLU A 380 18.27 -7.44 -16.78
CA GLU A 380 18.55 -7.83 -18.15
C GLU A 380 17.89 -6.89 -19.17
N ARG A 381 16.71 -6.34 -18.86
CA ARG A 381 16.01 -5.37 -19.74
C ARG A 381 16.85 -4.13 -20.04
N GLN A 382 17.65 -3.68 -19.07
CA GLN A 382 18.57 -2.55 -19.23
C GLN A 382 19.71 -2.80 -20.25
N LEU A 383 20.05 -4.06 -20.57
CA LEU A 383 20.97 -4.33 -21.69
C LEU A 383 20.32 -4.15 -23.07
N TYR A 384 19.01 -4.40 -23.19
CA TYR A 384 18.32 -4.33 -24.49
C TYR A 384 17.86 -2.91 -24.86
N ILE A 385 17.45 -2.11 -23.87
CA ILE A 385 16.99 -0.74 -24.11
C ILE A 385 18.18 0.24 -24.02
N GLY A 386 18.95 0.33 -25.11
CA GLY A 386 19.78 1.50 -25.34
C GLY A 386 18.89 2.74 -25.42
N GLN A 387 18.97 3.64 -24.43
CA GLN A 387 17.96 4.68 -24.18
C GLN A 387 17.93 5.80 -25.24
N GLY A 388 17.36 5.49 -26.40
CA GLY A 388 17.03 6.43 -27.49
C GLY A 388 15.62 6.27 -28.05
N ALA A 389 14.90 5.21 -27.66
CA ALA A 389 13.53 4.93 -28.08
C ALA A 389 12.51 5.81 -27.31
N ARG A 390 12.59 7.13 -27.49
CA ARG A 390 11.59 8.09 -26.97
C ARG A 390 10.23 7.75 -27.61
N PRO A 391 9.19 7.37 -26.84
CA PRO A 391 7.87 7.11 -27.41
C PRO A 391 7.35 8.39 -28.08
N LYS A 392 7.04 8.32 -29.38
CA LYS A 392 6.27 9.38 -30.03
C LYS A 392 4.85 9.30 -29.47
N ASN A 393 4.52 10.17 -28.53
CA ASN A 393 3.18 10.28 -27.98
C ASN A 393 2.22 10.78 -29.06
N THR A 394 1.65 9.86 -29.85
CA THR A 394 0.61 10.13 -30.83
C THR A 394 -0.71 10.36 -30.11
N GLY A 395 -0.85 11.54 -29.49
CA GLY A 395 -2.07 11.93 -28.81
C GLY A 395 -3.26 11.94 -29.77
N LYS A 396 -4.14 10.94 -29.65
CA LYS A 396 -5.48 11.03 -30.23
C LYS A 396 -6.25 12.14 -29.47
N PRO A 397 -6.96 13.05 -30.17
CA PRO A 397 -7.77 14.05 -29.49
C PRO A 397 -8.84 13.39 -28.59
N ARG A 398 -9.10 13.98 -27.42
CA ARG A 398 -10.34 13.73 -26.70
C ARG A 398 -11.49 14.28 -27.54
N GLN A 399 -12.46 13.44 -27.88
CA GLN A 399 -13.77 13.92 -28.30
C GLN A 399 -14.54 14.32 -27.04
N ASN A 400 -14.92 15.60 -26.95
CA ASN A 400 -15.85 16.07 -25.94
C ASN A 400 -17.27 15.87 -26.47
N GLU A 401 -17.99 14.86 -25.97
CA GLU A 401 -19.44 14.80 -26.16
C GLU A 401 -20.11 15.80 -25.21
N SER A 402 -20.41 16.98 -25.73
CA SER A 402 -21.26 17.96 -25.05
C SER A 402 -22.71 17.73 -25.42
N SER A 403 -23.47 17.07 -24.53
CA SER A 403 -24.90 16.78 -24.69
C SER A 403 -25.76 18.05 -24.75
N ARG A 404 -25.83 18.66 -25.93
CA ARG A 404 -26.69 19.81 -26.22
C ARG A 404 -28.13 19.30 -26.40
N ARG A 405 -29.03 19.76 -25.53
CA ARG A 405 -30.48 19.55 -25.69
C ARG A 405 -30.98 20.31 -26.92
N GLU A 406 -31.82 19.68 -27.72
CA GLU A 406 -32.72 20.38 -28.65
C GLU A 406 -34.15 20.42 -28.07
N PRO A 407 -34.97 21.41 -28.43
CA PRO A 407 -36.25 21.66 -27.78
C PRO A 407 -37.40 20.84 -28.38
N GLN A 408 -38.47 20.68 -27.60
CA GLN A 408 -39.78 20.30 -28.11
C GLN A 408 -40.39 21.47 -28.92
N ASN A 409 -41.18 21.14 -29.93
CA ASN A 409 -42.21 21.99 -30.52
C ASN A 409 -43.36 21.09 -30.96
N ASP A 410 -44.60 21.55 -30.79
CA ASP A 410 -45.82 20.77 -30.96
C ASP A 410 -46.44 20.87 -32.36
N HIS A 411 -47.62 20.25 -32.49
CA HIS A 411 -48.65 20.41 -33.53
C HIS A 411 -48.55 19.59 -34.84
N PRO A 412 -49.70 19.24 -35.47
CA PRO A 412 -51.09 19.56 -35.09
C PRO A 412 -51.62 18.84 -33.84
#